data_AF-A0A933HMB8-F1
#
_entry.id   AF-A0A933HMB8-F1
#
_cell.length_a   1.000
_cell.length_b   1.000
_cell.length_c   1.000
_cell.angle_alpha   90.00
_cell.angle_beta   90.00
_cell.angle_gamma   90.00
#
_symmetry.space_group_name_H-M   'P 1'
#
loop_
_entity.id
_entity.type
_entity.pdbx_description
1 polymer ?
#
loop_
_entity_poly.entity_id
_entity_poly.type
_entity_poly.pdbx_seq_one_letter_code
_entity_poly.pdbx_strand_id
1 'polypeptide(L)'
;MQADYSKLAVQFGQLVGLAQGMNLKVAHLTKQGMEFVFENATTQTQLRILPHVYSEGKVIIDAINDMTLVVQVKQFARRDGQAFDESKPVGGGAVELAFATWFFEGDYV
;
A
#
# COMPACT_ATOMS: atom_id res chain seq x y z
N MET A 1 3.15 20.50 10.38
CA MET A 1 2.26 20.67 9.20
C MET A 1 1.09 19.73 9.39
N GLN A 2 -0.15 20.23 9.39
CA GLN A 2 -1.34 19.37 9.47
C GLN A 2 -1.48 18.67 8.11
N ALA A 3 -1.34 17.35 8.08
CA ALA A 3 -1.48 16.59 6.84
C ALA A 3 -2.89 16.81 6.27
N ASP A 4 -2.98 17.09 4.97
CA ASP A 4 -4.28 17.25 4.29
C ASP A 4 -4.88 15.86 4.05
N TYR A 5 -5.53 15.31 5.09
CA TYR A 5 -6.08 13.95 5.09
C TYR A 5 -7.06 13.70 3.94
N SER A 6 -7.74 14.74 3.46
CA SER A 6 -8.65 14.64 2.31
C SER A 6 -7.90 14.29 1.03
N LYS A 7 -6.74 14.89 0.80
CA LYS A 7 -5.90 14.57 -0.37
C LYS A 7 -5.29 13.18 -0.28
N LEU A 8 -4.84 12.78 0.91
CA LEU A 8 -4.29 11.44 1.13
C LEU A 8 -5.34 10.35 0.91
N ALA A 9 -6.58 10.55 1.37
CA ALA A 9 -7.69 9.63 1.14
C ALA A 9 -8.01 9.49 -0.36
N VAL A 10 -7.99 10.59 -1.12
CA VAL A 10 -8.18 10.55 -2.58
C VAL A 10 -7.05 9.77 -3.27
N GLN A 11 -5.79 10.02 -2.91
CA GLN A 11 -4.64 9.31 -3.49
C GLN A 11 -4.67 7.81 -3.17
N PHE A 12 -4.96 7.46 -1.92
CA PHE A 12 -5.14 6.06 -1.50
C PHE A 12 -6.27 5.38 -2.28
N GLY A 13 -7.43 6.03 -2.39
CA GLY A 13 -8.57 5.51 -3.16
C GLY A 13 -8.24 5.30 -4.63
N GLN A 14 -7.52 6.23 -5.26
CA GLN A 14 -7.05 6.10 -6.65
C GLN A 14 -6.10 4.92 -6.84
N LEU A 15 -5.14 4.73 -5.91
CA LEU A 15 -4.16 3.66 -5.98
C LEU A 15 -4.79 2.28 -5.75
N VAL A 16 -5.65 2.13 -4.74
CA VAL A 16 -6.33 0.85 -4.47
C VAL A 16 -7.39 0.56 -5.55
N GLY A 17 -7.99 1.59 -6.14
CA GLY A 17 -8.89 1.46 -7.29
C GLY A 17 -8.26 0.75 -8.50
N LEU A 18 -6.93 0.75 -8.63
CA LEU A 18 -6.21 0.01 -9.68
C LEU A 18 -6.35 -1.52 -9.57
N ALA A 19 -6.78 -2.03 -8.42
CA ALA A 19 -7.07 -3.44 -8.19
C ALA A 19 -8.59 -3.77 -8.31
N GLN A 20 -9.45 -2.77 -8.54
CA GLN A 20 -10.89 -2.96 -8.57
C GLN A 20 -11.30 -3.88 -9.74
N GLY A 21 -12.20 -4.83 -9.46
CA GLY A 21 -12.69 -5.80 -10.46
C GLY A 21 -11.66 -6.86 -10.86
N MET A 22 -10.50 -6.93 -10.20
CA MET A 22 -9.49 -7.96 -10.39
C MET A 22 -9.65 -9.07 -9.34
N ASN A 23 -9.22 -10.28 -9.68
CA ASN A 23 -9.27 -11.42 -8.77
C ASN A 23 -8.07 -11.42 -7.82
N LEU A 24 -8.31 -11.53 -6.52
CA LEU A 24 -7.24 -11.74 -5.54
C LEU A 24 -6.62 -13.13 -5.73
N LYS A 25 -5.31 -13.18 -5.95
CA LYS A 25 -4.52 -14.42 -6.12
C LYS A 25 -3.63 -14.73 -4.93
N VAL A 26 -3.06 -13.70 -4.33
CA VAL A 26 -2.15 -13.83 -3.20
C VAL A 26 -2.55 -12.82 -2.13
N ALA A 27 -2.58 -13.24 -0.87
CA ALA A 27 -2.70 -12.40 0.29
C ALA A 27 -1.80 -12.95 1.40
N HIS A 28 -0.66 -12.30 1.62
CA HIS A 28 0.36 -12.76 2.56
C HIS A 28 0.72 -11.68 3.57
N LEU A 29 0.88 -12.10 4.82
CA LEU A 29 1.60 -11.32 5.83
C LEU A 29 3.07 -11.75 5.81
N THR A 30 3.95 -10.83 5.46
CA THR A 30 5.41 -11.02 5.44
C THR A 30 6.05 -10.31 6.62
N LYS A 31 7.35 -10.54 6.83
CA LYS A 31 8.12 -9.80 7.85
C LYS A 31 8.19 -8.30 7.54
N GLN A 32 8.06 -7.93 6.27
CA GLN A 32 8.16 -6.56 5.78
C GLN A 32 6.81 -5.83 5.76
N GLY A 33 5.68 -6.54 5.91
CA GLY A 33 4.35 -5.95 5.85
C GLY A 33 3.33 -6.89 5.22
N MET A 34 2.30 -6.34 4.58
CA MET A 34 1.28 -7.11 3.88
C MET A 34 1.47 -7.02 2.37
N GLU A 35 1.26 -8.13 1.67
CA GLU A 35 1.36 -8.20 0.22
C GLU A 35 0.12 -8.86 -0.37
N PHE A 36 -0.46 -8.19 -1.36
CA PHE A 36 -1.62 -8.65 -2.10
C PHE A 36 -1.31 -8.63 -3.60
N VAL A 37 -1.69 -9.69 -4.31
CA VAL A 37 -1.58 -9.75 -5.77
C VAL A 37 -2.96 -9.95 -6.34
N PHE A 38 -3.39 -9.00 -7.15
CA PHE A 38 -4.65 -9.02 -7.88
C PHE A 38 -4.38 -9.22 -9.36
N GLU A 39 -5.19 -10.02 -10.03
CA GLU A 39 -4.99 -10.35 -11.44
C GLU A 39 -6.30 -10.37 -12.24
N ASN A 40 -6.20 -9.94 -13.50
CA ASN A 40 -7.18 -10.21 -14.54
C ASN A 40 -6.47 -10.77 -15.79
N ALA A 41 -7.16 -10.79 -16.93
CA ALA A 41 -6.62 -11.32 -18.19
C ALA A 41 -5.42 -10.55 -18.75
N THR A 42 -5.33 -9.24 -18.47
CA THR A 42 -4.37 -8.33 -19.12
C THR A 42 -3.40 -7.68 -18.15
N THR A 43 -3.70 -7.67 -16.85
CA THR A 43 -2.92 -6.97 -15.83
C THR A 43 -2.79 -7.76 -14.54
N GLN A 44 -1.66 -7.55 -13.87
CA GLN A 44 -1.37 -7.97 -12.51
C GLN A 44 -1.08 -6.72 -11.69
N THR A 45 -1.80 -6.52 -10.59
CA THR A 45 -1.62 -5.42 -9.65
C THR A 45 -1.07 -5.97 -8.35
N GLN A 46 0.16 -5.60 -8.00
CA GLN A 46 0.78 -5.90 -6.71
C GLN A 46 0.56 -4.71 -5.77
N LEU A 47 -0.09 -4.97 -4.64
CA LEU A 47 -0.30 -4.02 -3.56
C LEU A 47 0.55 -4.47 -2.36
N ARG A 48 1.38 -3.58 -1.84
CA ARG A 48 2.18 -3.82 -0.63
C ARG A 48 1.87 -2.73 0.39
N ILE A 49 1.68 -3.12 1.64
CA ILE A 49 1.48 -2.20 2.77
C ILE A 49 2.64 -2.45 3.72
N LEU A 50 3.53 -1.46 3.84
CA LEU A 50 4.80 -1.57 4.55
C LEU A 50 4.79 -0.62 5.75
N PRO A 51 4.94 -1.10 6.99
CA PRO A 51 5.19 -0.22 8.12
C PRO A 51 6.58 0.42 7.99
N HIS A 52 6.65 1.72 8.24
CA HIS A 52 7.87 2.50 8.25
C HIS A 52 7.90 3.36 9.51
N VAL A 53 9.04 3.39 10.20
CA VAL A 53 9.24 4.21 11.41
C VAL A 53 10.31 5.24 11.08
N TYR A 54 10.00 6.52 11.24
CA TYR A 54 10.97 7.59 11.04
C TYR A 54 11.95 7.63 12.21
N SER A 55 13.20 7.24 11.95
CA SER A 55 14.27 7.28 12.95
C SER A 55 15.32 8.35 12.60
N GLU A 56 14.93 9.64 12.66
CA GLU A 56 15.91 10.72 12.58
C GLU A 56 16.65 10.88 13.93
N GLY A 57 17.64 10.03 14.17
CA GLY A 57 18.65 10.22 15.24
C GLY A 57 18.13 10.29 16.68
N LYS A 58 16.84 10.01 16.93
CA LYS A 58 16.22 10.05 18.25
C LYS A 58 15.59 8.70 18.60
N VAL A 59 15.68 8.40 19.90
CA VAL A 59 14.94 7.37 20.61
C VAL A 59 13.50 7.33 20.09
N ILE A 60 12.97 6.14 19.77
CA ILE A 60 11.55 5.97 19.45
C ILE A 60 10.78 6.42 20.70
N ILE A 61 10.12 7.57 20.63
CA ILE A 61 9.42 8.15 21.79
C ILE A 61 8.05 7.49 21.90
N ASP A 62 7.41 7.24 20.76
CA ASP A 62 6.13 6.53 20.69
C ASP A 62 5.98 5.81 19.34
N ALA A 63 6.15 4.50 19.36
CA ALA A 63 6.12 3.68 18.14
C ALA A 63 4.78 3.74 17.37
N ILE A 64 3.67 4.11 18.01
CA ILE A 64 2.37 4.20 17.34
C ILE A 64 2.26 5.53 16.59
N ASN A 65 2.70 6.62 17.23
CA ASN A 65 2.65 7.96 16.65
C ASN A 65 3.78 8.23 15.64
N ASP A 66 4.93 7.56 15.81
CA ASP A 66 6.11 7.71 14.94
C ASP A 66 6.09 6.74 13.75
N MET A 67 5.05 5.89 13.63
CA MET A 67 4.89 4.94 12.54
C MET A 67 4.02 5.50 11.42
N THR A 68 4.44 5.21 10.20
CA THR A 68 3.69 5.41 8.96
C THR A 68 3.51 4.09 8.24
N LEU A 69 2.49 4.02 7.39
CA LEU A 69 2.24 2.92 6.47
C LEU A 69 2.46 3.42 5.06
N VAL A 70 3.39 2.80 4.36
CA VAL A 70 3.61 3.04 2.94
C VAL A 70 2.79 2.02 2.15
N VAL A 71 1.81 2.51 1.41
CA VAL A 71 1.00 1.73 0.49
C VAL A 71 1.58 1.87 -0.90
N GLN A 72 2.15 0.80 -1.42
CA GLN A 72 2.76 0.74 -2.75
C GLN A 72 1.90 -0.11 -3.68
N VAL A 73 1.57 0.43 -4.84
CA VAL A 73 0.88 -0.30 -5.89
C VAL A 73 1.75 -0.31 -7.13
N LYS A 74 1.97 -1.50 -7.71
CA LYS A 74 2.67 -1.69 -8.98
C LYS A 74 1.79 -2.49 -9.91
N GLN A 75 1.66 -2.04 -11.15
CA GLN A 75 0.93 -2.77 -12.19
C GLN A 75 1.89 -3.33 -13.22
N PHE A 76 1.64 -4.56 -13.64
CA PHE A 76 2.40 -5.25 -14.68
C PHE A 76 1.43 -5.69 -15.76
N ALA A 77 1.84 -5.53 -17.02
CA ALA A 77 1.10 -6.11 -18.13
C ALA A 77 1.24 -7.64 -18.11
N ARG A 78 0.16 -8.35 -18.43
CA ARG A 78 0.17 -9.79 -18.69
C ARG A 78 -0.02 -10.07 -20.16
N ARG A 79 0.62 -11.13 -20.64
CA ARG A 79 0.28 -11.80 -21.90
C ARG A 79 0.12 -13.29 -21.60
N ASP A 80 -0.94 -13.89 -22.14
CA ASP A 80 -1.20 -15.33 -22.07
C ASP A 80 -1.11 -15.94 -20.67
N GLY A 81 -1.61 -15.23 -19.66
CA GLY A 81 -1.63 -15.74 -18.29
C GLY A 81 -0.25 -15.76 -17.61
N GLN A 82 0.74 -15.02 -18.09
CA GLN A 82 2.02 -14.79 -17.38
C GLN A 82 2.35 -13.29 -17.33
N ALA A 83 3.04 -12.87 -16.27
CA ALA A 83 3.56 -11.51 -16.18
C ALA A 83 4.58 -11.30 -17.30
N PHE A 84 4.35 -10.27 -18.13
CA PHE A 84 5.15 -10.04 -19.34
C PHE A 84 6.60 -9.62 -19.01
N ASP A 85 6.77 -8.84 -17.94
CA ASP A 85 8.07 -8.44 -17.38
C ASP A 85 7.87 -7.89 -15.96
N GLU A 86 8.19 -8.66 -14.91
CA GLU A 86 8.09 -8.21 -13.51
C GLU A 86 9.10 -7.12 -13.13
N SER A 87 10.09 -6.85 -14.00
CA SER A 87 11.09 -5.79 -13.78
C SER A 87 10.63 -4.41 -14.29
N LYS A 88 9.54 -4.35 -15.07
CA LYS A 88 9.04 -3.11 -15.69
C LYS A 88 7.57 -2.88 -15.37
N PRO A 89 7.25 -2.17 -14.29
CA PRO A 89 5.87 -1.79 -14.01
C PRO A 89 5.35 -0.85 -15.12
N VAL A 90 4.13 -1.11 -15.59
CA VAL A 90 3.41 -0.28 -16.57
C VAL A 90 2.57 0.82 -15.92
N GLY A 91 2.46 0.79 -14.60
CA GLY A 91 1.71 1.77 -13.82
C GLY A 91 1.84 1.53 -12.32
N GLY A 92 1.15 2.36 -11.54
CA GLY A 92 1.15 2.31 -10.08
C GLY A 92 1.69 3.59 -9.43
N GLY A 93 1.95 3.51 -8.14
CA GLY A 93 2.42 4.62 -7.33
C GLY A 93 2.56 4.21 -5.86
N ALA A 94 2.93 5.17 -5.02
CA ALA A 94 3.01 4.97 -3.58
C ALA A 94 2.39 6.15 -2.86
N VAL A 95 1.70 5.86 -1.76
CA VAL A 95 1.20 6.86 -0.81
C VAL A 95 1.65 6.46 0.58
N GLU A 96 2.06 7.44 1.36
CA GLU A 96 2.39 7.25 2.77
C GLU A 96 1.28 7.81 3.64
N LEU A 97 0.86 7.01 4.61
CA LEU A 97 -0.23 7.31 5.53
C LEU A 97 0.33 7.27 6.95
N ALA A 98 0.01 8.26 7.78
CA ALA A 98 0.34 8.16 9.20
C ALA A 98 -0.45 7.00 9.83
N PHE A 99 0.19 6.17 10.66
CA PHE A 99 -0.49 5.01 11.24
C PHE A 99 -1.71 5.40 12.08
N ALA A 100 -1.65 6.56 12.73
CA ALA A 100 -2.76 7.16 13.46
C ALA A 100 -4.03 7.41 12.62
N THR A 101 -3.96 7.39 11.28
CA THR A 101 -5.16 7.58 10.43
C THR A 101 -5.97 6.32 10.19
N TRP A 102 -5.52 5.16 10.67
CA TRP A 102 -6.19 3.87 10.48
C TRP A 102 -7.10 3.49 11.65
N PHE A 103 -6.96 4.17 12.79
CA PHE A 103 -7.75 3.94 13.98
C PHE A 103 -8.66 5.14 14.21
N PHE A 104 -9.95 4.90 14.39
CA PHE A 104 -10.87 5.94 14.84
C PHE A 104 -10.81 6.02 16.37
N GLU A 105 -11.11 7.21 16.90
CA GLU A 105 -11.29 7.40 18.34
C GLU A 105 -12.43 6.46 18.80
N GLY A 106 -12.07 5.34 19.44
CA GLY A 106 -13.01 4.25 19.79
C GLY A 106 -12.56 2.83 19.44
N ASP A 107 -11.52 2.65 18.61
CA ASP A 107 -10.96 1.31 18.31
C ASP A 107 -10.10 0.73 19.47
N TYR A 108 -9.82 1.57 20.48
CA TYR A 108 -9.17 1.18 21.73
C TYR A 108 -10.20 1.07 22.86
N VAL A 109 -11.15 0.14 22.77
CA VAL A 109 -12.03 -0.24 23.90
C VAL A 109 -12.17 -1.74 23.99
#